data_AF-A0A2D9ZY63-F1
#
_entry.id   AF-A0A2D9ZY63-F1
#
_cell.length_a   1.000
_cell.length_b   1.000
_cell.length_c   1.000
_cell.angle_alpha   90.00
_cell.angle_beta   90.00
_cell.angle_gamma   90.00
#
_symmetry.space_group_name_H-M   'P 1'
#
loop_
_entity.id
_entity.type
_entity.pdbx_description
1 polymer ?
#
loop_
_entity_poly.entity_id
_entity_poly.type
_entity_poly.pdbx_seq_one_letter_code
_entity_poly.pdbx_strand_id
1 'polypeptide(L)'
;MRYWLPFFLILQTAAGFLLSAGVAADEGLTRLCRGEMYEAGDTSFTPVRRRDAEVVDCALSKMNQSFLTQEKPWLRCIHEIRRGQFAGVYPLAQMSDLPDGSGVSDPISIEKWYWLTKGDLGDLSGLSFGAIRGSNQHAWLLSKGLDVEVEAASVEQLFKLLQSGRVDVIIGTTQELPLAAEQGIDHYFVRYLPLHAYFSAELLAQDDSFLGDFNSHLPQCQPDNWVELSENDMAKLSSLGQRFGVQVSLSMMNALQRQNQRDASLKEARIRELDAIWTGPPSDERDVLRDAVVASDVARELRKIKSQSDGIIVELMLIDRNGLLVAASELSTDYWQGDEDKFTASFGAAAGLVHVDEVRYDQSTRTFQSQLSMPLKDASGADAGVLMIGVDVEKALSEAPL
;
A
#
# COMPACT_ATOMS: atom_id res chain seq x y z
N MET A 1 -40.39 77.29 4.37
CA MET A 1 -40.24 78.00 5.66
C MET A 1 -40.16 76.92 6.74
N ARG A 2 -39.00 76.58 7.34
CA ARG A 2 -38.23 77.35 8.35
C ARG A 2 -39.21 77.95 9.39
N TYR A 3 -39.20 77.68 10.69
CA TYR A 3 -38.08 77.35 11.59
C TYR A 3 -38.57 77.24 13.06
N TRP A 4 -37.73 76.64 13.95
CA TRP A 4 -37.45 77.00 15.37
C TRP A 4 -38.46 76.58 16.46
N LEU A 5 -38.14 76.09 17.68
CA LEU A 5 -36.93 75.79 18.53
C LEU A 5 -37.48 75.07 19.83
N PRO A 6 -36.77 74.79 20.97
CA PRO A 6 -35.35 74.49 21.27
C PRO A 6 -35.07 73.26 22.19
N PHE A 7 -33.81 72.78 22.09
CA PHE A 7 -32.81 72.40 23.12
C PHE A 7 -33.15 71.58 24.38
N PHE A 8 -32.44 70.44 24.48
CA PHE A 8 -31.72 70.01 25.70
C PHE A 8 -30.31 69.49 25.31
N LEU A 9 -29.28 69.96 26.02
CA LEU A 9 -27.89 69.50 25.98
C LEU A 9 -27.80 68.14 26.72
N ILE A 10 -26.91 67.20 26.36
CA ILE A 10 -25.64 66.93 27.08
C ILE A 10 -24.82 65.85 26.33
N LEU A 11 -23.53 66.21 26.13
CA LEU A 11 -22.28 65.44 25.92
C LEU A 11 -22.20 64.22 24.97
N GLN A 12 -21.37 64.40 23.93
CA GLN A 12 -20.67 63.38 23.15
C GLN A 12 -19.44 62.84 23.89
N THR A 13 -19.21 61.53 23.79
CA THR A 13 -17.88 60.95 23.56
C THR A 13 -18.03 59.75 22.63
N ALA A 14 -17.26 59.76 21.54
CA ALA A 14 -17.25 58.76 20.48
C ALA A 14 -16.43 57.52 20.87
N ALA A 15 -16.91 56.34 20.50
CA ALA A 15 -16.09 55.16 20.22
C ALA A 15 -16.83 54.31 19.18
N GLY A 16 -16.32 54.30 17.96
CA GLY A 16 -16.80 53.43 16.89
C GLY A 16 -16.44 51.98 17.18
N PHE A 17 -17.41 51.09 17.09
CA PHE A 17 -17.19 49.65 17.01
C PHE A 17 -17.25 49.23 15.54
N LEU A 18 -16.08 49.02 14.94
CA LEU A 18 -15.91 48.13 13.79
C LEU A 18 -15.87 46.71 14.35
N LEU A 19 -16.96 45.96 14.20
CA LEU A 19 -16.96 44.51 14.42
C LEU A 19 -16.40 43.84 13.17
N SER A 20 -15.08 43.64 13.16
CA SER A 20 -14.47 42.56 12.38
C SER A 20 -14.83 41.24 13.06
N ALA A 21 -15.74 40.47 12.45
CA ALA A 21 -15.97 39.09 12.84
C ALA A 21 -14.77 38.24 12.39
N GLY A 22 -13.72 38.22 13.22
CA GLY A 22 -12.71 37.18 13.17
C GLY A 22 -13.35 35.88 13.63
N VAL A 23 -13.25 34.84 12.80
CA VAL A 23 -13.54 33.45 13.14
C VAL A 23 -12.76 33.13 14.42
N ALA A 24 -13.45 32.78 15.49
CA ALA A 24 -12.81 32.26 16.68
C ALA A 24 -12.01 31.01 16.28
N ALA A 25 -10.69 31.09 16.43
CA ALA A 25 -9.84 29.92 16.39
C ALA A 25 -10.25 29.03 17.56
N ASP A 26 -10.69 27.82 17.27
CA ASP A 26 -10.96 26.79 18.27
C ASP A 26 -9.60 26.31 18.77
N GLU A 27 -9.07 26.97 19.79
CA GLU A 27 -7.73 26.74 20.34
C GLU A 27 -7.66 25.32 20.95
N GLY A 28 -7.13 24.37 20.17
CA GLY A 28 -6.86 23.00 20.63
C GLY A 28 -7.25 21.88 19.65
N LEU A 29 -7.94 22.19 18.55
CA LEU A 29 -8.36 21.21 17.55
C LEU A 29 -7.44 21.22 16.32
N THR A 30 -6.76 20.10 16.08
CA THR A 30 -5.96 19.86 14.87
C THR A 30 -6.88 19.71 13.66
N ARG A 31 -6.85 20.66 12.73
CA ARG A 31 -7.73 20.62 11.55
C ARG A 31 -7.07 19.85 10.42
N LEU A 32 -7.79 18.86 9.90
CA LEU A 32 -7.38 18.08 8.74
C LEU A 32 -8.31 18.35 7.55
N CYS A 33 -7.77 18.27 6.34
CA CYS A 33 -8.56 18.34 5.12
C CYS A 33 -8.68 16.96 4.49
N ARG A 34 -9.90 16.49 4.27
CA ARG A 34 -10.14 15.27 3.52
C ARG A 34 -10.53 15.61 2.09
N GLY A 35 -9.81 15.04 1.16
CA GLY A 35 -10.14 15.09 -0.25
C GLY A 35 -11.43 14.36 -0.56
N GLU A 36 -12.42 15.07 -1.08
CA GLU A 36 -13.55 14.43 -1.75
C GLU A 36 -12.99 13.73 -3.00
N MET A 37 -12.93 12.39 -2.99
CA MET A 37 -12.84 11.67 -4.27
C MET A 37 -14.21 11.74 -4.89
N TYR A 38 -14.24 12.16 -6.15
CA TYR A 38 -15.44 12.24 -6.97
C TYR A 38 -16.11 10.86 -7.04
N GLU A 39 -17.00 10.57 -6.09
CA GLU A 39 -17.81 9.36 -6.12
C GLU A 39 -18.81 9.47 -7.28
N ALA A 40 -19.03 8.36 -7.98
CA ALA A 40 -20.03 8.26 -9.02
C ALA A 40 -21.43 8.34 -8.37
N GLY A 41 -21.94 9.57 -8.21
CA GLY A 41 -23.35 9.89 -8.03
C GLY A 41 -24.18 8.97 -7.14
N ASP A 42 -23.69 8.54 -5.98
CA ASP A 42 -24.56 7.83 -5.05
C ASP A 42 -25.59 8.81 -4.48
N THR A 43 -26.82 8.64 -4.94
CA THR A 43 -28.00 9.36 -4.44
C THR A 43 -28.62 8.64 -3.24
N SER A 44 -28.02 7.54 -2.77
CA SER A 44 -28.37 6.89 -1.52
C SER A 44 -27.81 7.68 -0.34
N PHE A 45 -28.71 8.14 0.53
CA PHE A 45 -28.43 8.96 1.71
C PHE A 45 -27.78 8.16 2.86
N THR A 46 -26.98 7.16 2.53
CA THR A 46 -26.19 6.39 3.50
C THR A 46 -24.75 6.83 3.37
N PRO A 47 -24.21 7.67 4.28
CA PRO A 47 -22.80 8.02 4.25
C PRO A 47 -22.01 6.73 4.52
N VAL A 48 -21.49 6.11 3.46
CA VAL A 48 -20.49 5.06 3.59
C VAL A 48 -19.27 5.77 4.17
N ARG A 49 -19.01 5.56 5.47
CA ARG A 49 -17.75 6.04 6.05
C ARG A 49 -16.61 5.42 5.23
N ARG A 50 -15.77 6.30 4.70
CA ARG A 50 -14.66 5.86 3.87
C ARG A 50 -13.58 5.25 4.75
N ARG A 51 -13.02 4.12 4.33
CA ARG A 51 -12.05 3.35 5.11
C ARG A 51 -10.83 4.19 5.51
N ASP A 52 -10.36 5.07 4.64
CA ASP A 52 -9.26 6.00 4.93
C ASP A 52 -9.57 6.93 6.11
N ALA A 53 -10.81 7.43 6.21
CA ALA A 53 -11.23 8.25 7.34
C ALA A 53 -11.27 7.44 8.64
N GLU A 54 -11.76 6.20 8.60
CA GLU A 54 -11.81 5.32 9.78
C GLU A 54 -10.40 5.00 10.32
N VAL A 55 -9.45 4.75 9.42
CA VAL A 55 -8.05 4.49 9.79
C VAL A 55 -7.41 5.71 10.43
N VAL A 56 -7.54 6.89 9.83
CA VAL A 56 -6.98 8.14 10.37
C VAL A 56 -7.62 8.50 11.70
N ASP A 57 -8.95 8.40 11.80
CA ASP A 57 -9.69 8.71 13.02
C ASP A 57 -9.27 7.77 14.16
N CYS A 58 -9.10 6.48 13.87
CA CYS A 58 -8.63 5.49 14.84
C CYS A 58 -7.21 5.80 15.34
N ALA A 59 -6.27 6.08 14.43
CA ALA A 59 -4.88 6.35 14.79
C ALA A 59 -4.76 7.61 15.66
N LEU A 60 -5.40 8.70 15.27
CA LEU A 60 -5.40 9.95 16.04
C LEU A 60 -6.09 9.80 17.40
N SER A 61 -7.17 9.03 17.47
CA SER A 61 -7.86 8.75 18.73
C SER A 61 -6.98 7.96 19.70
N LYS A 62 -6.21 6.98 19.21
CA LYS A 62 -5.25 6.22 20.05
C LYS A 62 -4.11 7.10 20.58
N MET A 63 -3.74 8.15 19.86
CA MET A 63 -2.80 9.18 20.31
C MET A 63 -3.41 10.20 21.29
N ASN A 64 -4.71 10.10 21.61
CA ASN A 64 -5.47 11.11 22.35
C ASN A 64 -5.45 12.50 21.69
N GLN A 65 -5.33 12.56 20.36
CA GLN A 65 -5.32 13.82 19.61
C GLN A 65 -6.75 14.27 19.33
N SER A 66 -7.05 15.55 19.60
CA SER A 66 -8.32 16.17 19.21
C SER A 66 -8.20 16.73 17.81
N PHE A 67 -9.03 16.25 16.88
CA PHE A 67 -8.97 16.67 15.48
C PHE A 67 -10.36 16.97 14.90
N LEU A 68 -10.37 17.77 13.85
CA LEU A 68 -11.55 18.06 13.04
C LEU A 68 -11.20 17.89 11.56
N THR A 69 -11.79 16.88 10.94
CA THR A 69 -11.66 16.65 9.51
C THR A 69 -12.73 17.42 8.73
N GLN A 70 -12.31 18.13 7.68
CA GLN A 70 -13.21 18.84 6.76
C GLN A 70 -13.08 18.26 5.35
N GLU A 71 -14.19 17.78 4.80
CA GLU A 71 -14.25 17.34 3.41
C GLU A 71 -14.29 18.54 2.46
N LYS A 72 -13.40 18.53 1.47
CA LYS A 72 -13.33 19.56 0.41
C LYS A 72 -12.86 18.96 -0.91
N PRO A 73 -13.13 19.64 -2.04
CA PRO A 73 -12.52 19.30 -3.31
C PRO A 73 -11.00 19.22 -3.20
N TRP A 74 -10.42 18.21 -3.85
CA TRP A 74 -9.02 17.87 -3.71
C TRP A 74 -8.03 19.04 -3.84
N LEU A 75 -8.14 19.77 -4.95
CA LEU A 75 -7.29 20.92 -5.24
C LEU A 75 -7.43 22.03 -4.19
N ARG A 76 -8.58 22.13 -3.54
CA ARG A 76 -8.81 23.07 -2.44
C ARG A 76 -8.07 22.64 -1.18
N CYS A 77 -8.06 21.35 -0.84
CA CYS A 77 -7.25 20.86 0.29
C CYS A 77 -5.76 21.14 0.09
N ILE A 78 -5.22 20.84 -1.09
CA ILE A 78 -3.80 21.08 -1.42
C ILE A 78 -3.44 22.58 -1.34
N HIS A 79 -4.32 23.44 -1.84
CA HIS A 79 -4.10 24.89 -1.76
C HIS A 79 -4.18 25.43 -0.33
N GLU A 80 -5.11 24.94 0.49
CA GLU A 80 -5.31 25.42 1.85
C GLU A 80 -4.21 24.91 2.81
N ILE A 81 -3.68 23.69 2.62
CA ILE A 81 -2.54 23.23 3.43
C ILE A 81 -1.26 24.03 3.16
N ARG A 82 -0.98 24.42 1.90
CA ARG A 82 0.16 25.30 1.56
C ARG A 82 0.10 26.67 2.23
N ARG A 83 -1.09 27.08 2.67
CA ARG A 83 -1.33 28.34 3.38
C ARG A 83 -1.36 28.17 4.90
N GLY A 84 -1.01 26.99 5.41
CA GLY A 84 -1.05 26.67 6.83
C GLY A 84 -2.46 26.64 7.42
N GLN A 85 -3.51 26.43 6.61
CA GLN A 85 -4.90 26.42 7.11
C GLN A 85 -5.32 25.06 7.68
N PHE A 86 -4.59 24.00 7.34
CA PHE A 86 -4.77 22.66 7.87
C PHE A 86 -3.44 22.10 8.32
N ALA A 87 -3.48 21.33 9.40
CA ALA A 87 -2.34 20.61 9.95
C ALA A 87 -2.06 19.30 9.19
N GLY A 88 -2.99 18.86 8.34
CA GLY A 88 -2.78 17.70 7.48
C GLY A 88 -3.85 17.52 6.41
N VAL A 89 -3.59 16.62 5.47
CA VAL A 89 -4.45 16.33 4.32
C VAL A 89 -4.36 14.86 3.91
N TYR A 90 -5.49 14.26 3.54
CA TYR A 90 -5.59 12.85 3.15
C TYR A 90 -6.84 12.57 2.29
N PRO A 91 -6.93 11.43 1.57
CA PRO A 91 -5.90 10.43 1.31
C PRO A 91 -5.12 10.75 0.02
N LEU A 92 -3.81 11.01 0.12
CA LEU A 92 -2.96 11.50 -0.98
C LEU A 92 -2.04 10.42 -1.52
N ALA A 93 -1.93 10.33 -2.86
CA ALA A 93 -0.83 9.63 -3.49
C ALA A 93 0.51 10.28 -3.11
N GLN A 94 1.61 9.53 -3.17
CA GLN A 94 2.95 10.12 -3.04
C GLN A 94 3.25 11.05 -4.21
N MET A 95 3.00 12.36 -4.03
CA MET A 95 3.23 13.39 -5.03
C MET A 95 4.33 14.36 -4.58
N SER A 96 5.12 14.85 -5.52
CA SER A 96 6.31 15.67 -5.31
C SER A 96 6.05 17.16 -5.01
N ASP A 97 4.80 17.58 -4.78
CA ASP A 97 4.41 19.00 -4.71
C ASP A 97 3.77 19.38 -3.35
N LEU A 98 4.33 18.85 -2.28
CA LEU A 98 3.95 19.18 -0.91
C LEU A 98 4.92 20.20 -0.30
N PRO A 99 4.47 21.01 0.68
CA PRO A 99 5.36 21.95 1.36
C PRO A 99 6.58 21.28 1.96
N ASP A 100 7.75 21.92 1.82
CA ASP A 100 9.00 21.45 2.45
C ASP A 100 8.81 21.20 3.95
N GLY A 101 9.37 20.10 4.45
CA GLY A 101 9.26 19.70 5.85
C GLY A 101 7.94 19.01 6.22
N SER A 102 7.03 18.79 5.26
CA SER A 102 5.84 17.98 5.48
C SER A 102 6.21 16.50 5.68
N GLY A 103 5.55 15.84 6.64
CA GLY A 103 5.71 14.42 6.90
C GLY A 103 4.64 13.60 6.21
N VAL A 104 4.99 12.37 5.83
CA VAL A 104 4.12 11.42 5.13
C VAL A 104 3.95 10.21 6.03
N SER A 105 2.72 9.86 6.36
CA SER A 105 2.43 8.66 7.15
C SER A 105 2.77 7.39 6.36
N ASP A 106 2.78 6.24 7.01
CA ASP A 106 2.60 4.98 6.31
C ASP A 106 1.21 4.94 5.66
N PRO A 107 0.95 4.04 4.69
CA PRO A 107 -0.32 4.02 3.97
C PRO A 107 -1.52 3.96 4.93
N ILE A 108 -2.53 4.81 4.68
CA ILE A 108 -3.80 4.87 5.40
C ILE A 108 -4.95 4.22 4.61
N SER A 109 -4.77 4.05 3.30
CA SER A 109 -5.64 3.29 2.42
C SER A 109 -4.88 2.91 1.14
N ILE A 110 -5.48 2.03 0.33
CA ILE A 110 -4.96 1.66 -0.99
C ILE A 110 -6.08 1.71 -2.00
N GLU A 111 -5.73 2.18 -3.20
CA GLU A 111 -6.55 2.02 -4.38
C GLU A 111 -5.97 0.95 -5.31
N LYS A 112 -6.84 0.18 -5.96
CA LYS A 112 -6.46 -0.61 -7.13
C LYS A 112 -6.82 0.20 -8.37
N TRP A 113 -5.86 0.41 -9.25
CA TRP A 113 -6.09 1.16 -10.48
C TRP A 113 -6.20 0.23 -11.67
N TYR A 114 -7.12 0.57 -12.56
CA TYR A 114 -7.41 -0.17 -13.77
C TYR A 114 -7.40 0.76 -14.98
N TRP A 115 -6.77 0.32 -16.06
CA TRP A 115 -7.03 0.88 -17.38
C TRP A 115 -8.43 0.45 -17.79
N LEU A 116 -9.28 1.42 -18.12
CA LEU A 116 -10.60 1.18 -18.65
C LEU A 116 -10.63 1.62 -20.11
N THR A 117 -10.98 0.70 -21.01
CA THR A 117 -10.98 0.96 -22.45
C THR A 117 -12.06 0.17 -23.17
N LYS A 118 -12.37 0.58 -24.42
CA LYS A 118 -13.23 -0.16 -25.35
C LYS A 118 -12.43 -0.87 -26.44
N GLY A 119 -11.13 -0.62 -26.51
CA GLY A 119 -10.23 -1.15 -27.53
C GLY A 119 -9.18 -2.08 -26.93
N ASP A 120 -8.29 -2.58 -27.78
CA ASP A 120 -7.12 -3.32 -27.31
C ASP A 120 -6.10 -2.34 -26.70
N LEU A 121 -5.61 -2.63 -25.50
CA LEU A 121 -4.63 -1.81 -24.78
C LEU A 121 -3.19 -1.96 -25.29
N GLY A 122 -2.98 -2.79 -26.33
CA GLY A 122 -1.74 -3.02 -27.06
C GLY A 122 -0.57 -2.07 -26.76
N ASP A 123 -0.31 -1.10 -27.63
CA ASP A 123 0.68 -0.06 -27.38
C ASP A 123 -0.02 1.18 -26.81
N LEU A 124 0.34 1.56 -25.58
CA LEU A 124 -0.15 2.76 -24.92
C LEU A 124 0.33 4.03 -25.62
N SER A 125 1.37 3.94 -26.45
CA SER A 125 1.92 5.06 -27.20
C SER A 125 0.94 5.53 -28.29
N GLY A 126 0.50 6.79 -28.18
CA GLY A 126 -0.45 7.40 -29.11
C GLY A 126 -1.93 7.26 -28.74
N LEU A 127 -2.26 6.64 -27.60
CA LEU A 127 -3.61 6.68 -27.04
C LEU A 127 -3.86 8.01 -26.32
N SER A 128 -5.09 8.49 -26.38
CA SER A 128 -5.56 9.67 -25.66
C SER A 128 -6.09 9.27 -24.27
N PHE A 129 -5.61 9.97 -23.23
CA PHE A 129 -5.97 9.65 -21.85
C PHE A 129 -6.96 10.65 -21.27
N GLY A 130 -7.97 10.15 -20.55
CA GLY A 130 -8.87 10.96 -19.74
C GLY A 130 -8.59 10.78 -18.25
N ALA A 131 -8.64 11.89 -17.50
CA ALA A 131 -8.62 11.87 -16.04
C ALA A 131 -9.44 13.01 -15.44
N ILE A 132 -9.81 12.88 -14.17
CA ILE A 132 -10.46 13.96 -13.44
C ILE A 132 -9.42 15.01 -13.05
N ARG A 133 -9.68 16.28 -13.35
CA ARG A 133 -8.72 17.37 -13.10
C ARG A 133 -8.25 17.35 -11.64
N GLY A 134 -6.94 17.19 -11.50
CA GLY A 134 -6.24 17.28 -10.21
C GLY A 134 -6.32 16.00 -9.37
N SER A 135 -6.98 14.94 -9.82
CA SER A 135 -7.01 13.68 -9.07
C SER A 135 -5.62 13.03 -8.98
N ASN A 136 -5.48 12.03 -8.11
CA ASN A 136 -4.26 11.22 -8.02
C ASN A 136 -3.90 10.59 -9.39
N GLN A 137 -4.89 10.09 -10.12
CA GLN A 137 -4.75 9.52 -11.46
C GLN A 137 -4.23 10.57 -12.46
N HIS A 138 -4.78 11.78 -12.42
CA HIS A 138 -4.34 12.88 -13.28
C HIS A 138 -2.87 13.23 -13.04
N ALA A 139 -2.49 13.42 -11.77
CA ALA A 139 -1.11 13.73 -11.42
C ALA A 139 -0.14 12.60 -11.83
N TRP A 140 -0.57 11.35 -11.67
CA TRP A 140 0.25 10.20 -12.06
C TRP A 140 0.44 10.10 -13.58
N LEU A 141 -0.62 10.26 -14.39
CA LEU A 141 -0.52 10.27 -15.86
C LEU A 141 0.49 11.32 -16.35
N LEU A 142 0.40 12.54 -15.82
CA LEU A 142 1.33 13.62 -16.14
C LEU A 142 2.77 13.28 -15.74
N SER A 143 2.97 12.64 -14.57
CA SER A 143 4.31 12.21 -14.12
C SER A 143 4.95 11.14 -15.02
N LYS A 144 4.13 10.41 -15.78
CA LYS A 144 4.55 9.41 -16.77
C LYS A 144 4.76 10.00 -18.16
N GLY A 145 4.51 11.29 -18.34
CA GLY A 145 4.63 11.96 -19.65
C GLY A 145 3.52 11.59 -20.63
N LEU A 146 2.40 11.06 -20.14
CA LEU A 146 1.23 10.73 -20.97
C LEU A 146 0.38 11.98 -21.20
N ASP A 147 -0.16 12.11 -22.41
CA ASP A 147 -0.96 13.27 -22.81
C ASP A 147 -2.40 13.10 -22.31
N VAL A 148 -2.78 13.90 -21.31
CA VAL A 148 -4.15 13.97 -20.81
C VAL A 148 -4.91 15.00 -21.64
N GLU A 149 -5.40 14.56 -22.79
CA GLU A 149 -6.01 15.43 -23.81
C GLU A 149 -7.29 16.11 -23.30
N VAL A 150 -8.06 15.41 -22.46
CA VAL A 150 -9.32 15.93 -21.92
C VAL A 150 -9.45 15.63 -20.43
N GLU A 151 -9.59 16.70 -19.65
CA GLU A 151 -9.89 16.61 -18.22
C GLU A 151 -11.42 16.59 -17.98
N ALA A 152 -11.88 15.65 -17.17
CA ALA A 152 -13.26 15.57 -16.70
C ALA A 152 -13.43 16.27 -15.35
N ALA A 153 -14.66 16.72 -15.06
CA ALA A 153 -15.03 17.25 -13.75
C ALA A 153 -15.69 16.20 -12.84
N SER A 154 -16.08 15.04 -13.39
CA SER A 154 -16.70 13.94 -12.64
C SER A 154 -16.49 12.59 -13.35
N VAL A 155 -16.76 11.50 -12.64
CA VAL A 155 -16.69 10.12 -13.18
C VAL A 155 -17.67 9.94 -14.34
N GLU A 156 -18.90 10.46 -14.24
CA GLU A 156 -19.90 10.33 -15.30
C GLU A 156 -19.46 11.04 -16.58
N GLN A 157 -18.81 12.19 -16.46
CA GLN A 157 -18.25 12.87 -17.62
C GLN A 157 -17.09 12.06 -18.21
N LEU A 158 -16.23 11.48 -17.36
CA LEU A 158 -15.09 10.68 -17.79
C LEU A 158 -15.53 9.44 -18.59
N PHE A 159 -16.54 8.71 -18.12
CA PHE A 159 -17.13 7.58 -18.85
C PHE A 159 -17.78 8.01 -20.17
N LYS A 160 -18.45 9.18 -20.23
CA LYS A 160 -19.01 9.71 -21.49
C LYS A 160 -17.92 10.02 -22.52
N LEU A 161 -16.78 10.55 -22.08
CA LEU A 161 -15.64 10.81 -22.96
C LEU A 161 -15.12 9.50 -23.56
N LEU A 162 -14.93 8.46 -22.73
CA LEU A 162 -14.53 7.13 -23.19
C LEU A 162 -15.56 6.52 -24.16
N GLN A 163 -16.85 6.57 -23.80
CA GLN A 163 -17.91 5.99 -24.61
C GLN A 163 -18.03 6.63 -25.99
N SER A 164 -17.85 7.94 -26.07
CA SER A 164 -17.87 8.70 -27.32
C SER A 164 -16.60 8.55 -28.16
N GLY A 165 -15.55 7.89 -27.66
CA GLY A 165 -14.25 7.77 -28.31
C GLY A 165 -13.48 9.08 -28.35
N ARG A 166 -13.75 10.00 -27.40
CA ARG A 166 -13.02 11.26 -27.27
C ARG A 166 -11.76 11.12 -26.41
N VAL A 167 -11.71 10.06 -25.61
CA VAL A 167 -10.48 9.53 -25.02
C VAL A 167 -10.49 8.02 -25.25
N ASP A 168 -9.32 7.42 -25.43
CA ASP A 168 -9.18 5.98 -25.70
C ASP A 168 -9.11 5.17 -24.39
N VAL A 169 -8.54 5.78 -23.35
CA VAL A 169 -8.27 5.14 -22.07
C VAL A 169 -8.56 6.10 -20.92
N ILE A 170 -9.17 5.59 -19.86
CA ILE A 170 -9.29 6.29 -18.57
C ILE A 170 -8.75 5.39 -17.45
N ILE A 171 -8.35 5.98 -16.32
CA ILE A 171 -7.99 5.22 -15.12
C ILE A 171 -9.18 5.22 -14.17
N GLY A 172 -9.67 4.02 -13.87
CA GLY A 172 -10.67 3.78 -12.84
C GLY A 172 -10.09 3.08 -11.62
N THR A 173 -10.89 2.97 -10.58
CA THR A 173 -10.63 2.17 -9.39
C THR A 173 -11.57 0.97 -9.31
N THR A 174 -11.47 0.17 -8.26
CA THR A 174 -12.45 -0.91 -7.97
C THR A 174 -13.89 -0.40 -7.95
N GLN A 175 -14.14 0.85 -7.56
CA GLN A 175 -15.49 1.42 -7.48
C GLN A 175 -16.16 1.55 -8.85
N GLU A 176 -15.37 1.81 -9.90
CA GLU A 176 -15.88 2.01 -11.26
C GLU A 176 -16.05 0.70 -12.05
N LEU A 177 -15.54 -0.44 -11.55
CA LEU A 177 -15.61 -1.73 -12.27
C LEU A 177 -17.04 -2.21 -12.57
N PRO A 178 -18.03 -2.11 -11.65
CA PRO A 178 -19.41 -2.48 -11.96
C PRO A 178 -19.97 -1.64 -13.12
N LEU A 179 -19.72 -0.33 -13.10
CA LEU A 179 -20.15 0.58 -14.17
C LEU A 179 -19.46 0.27 -15.50
N ALA A 180 -18.17 -0.06 -15.48
CA ALA A 180 -17.43 -0.50 -16.66
C ALA A 180 -18.02 -1.78 -17.27
N ALA A 181 -18.31 -2.78 -16.43
CA ALA A 181 -18.92 -4.03 -16.86
C ALA A 181 -20.31 -3.84 -17.47
N GLU A 182 -21.17 -3.03 -16.85
CA GLU A 182 -22.50 -2.66 -17.38
C GLU A 182 -22.43 -2.00 -18.76
N GLN A 183 -21.33 -1.29 -19.02
CA GLN A 183 -21.10 -0.52 -20.23
C GLN A 183 -20.26 -1.24 -21.29
N GLY A 184 -19.90 -2.51 -21.06
CA GLY A 184 -19.05 -3.29 -21.95
C GLY A 184 -17.65 -2.70 -22.15
N ILE A 185 -17.09 -2.13 -21.07
CA ILE A 185 -15.75 -1.56 -21.02
C ILE A 185 -14.82 -2.60 -20.38
N ASP A 186 -13.74 -2.92 -21.06
CA ASP A 186 -12.71 -3.82 -20.57
C ASP A 186 -11.85 -3.13 -19.51
N HIS A 187 -11.34 -3.91 -18.56
CA HIS A 187 -10.50 -3.39 -17.47
C HIS A 187 -9.23 -4.22 -17.30
N TYR A 188 -8.11 -3.54 -17.07
CA TYR A 188 -6.80 -4.17 -16.94
C TYR A 188 -6.08 -3.60 -15.74
N PHE A 189 -5.60 -4.47 -14.85
CA PHE A 189 -4.93 -4.04 -13.62
C PHE A 189 -3.64 -3.29 -13.95
N VAL A 190 -3.51 -2.09 -13.39
CA VAL A 190 -2.35 -1.21 -13.55
C VAL A 190 -1.42 -1.37 -12.36
N ARG A 191 -1.95 -1.08 -11.17
CA ARG A 191 -1.16 -1.01 -9.95
C ARG A 191 -2.02 -0.93 -8.70
N TYR A 192 -1.40 -1.23 -7.57
CA TYR A 192 -1.82 -0.74 -6.28
C TYR A 192 -1.28 0.69 -6.12
N LEU A 193 -2.06 1.58 -5.51
CA LEU A 193 -1.63 2.91 -5.13
C LEU A 193 -1.81 3.07 -3.63
N PRO A 194 -0.72 3.12 -2.84
CA PRO A 194 -0.81 3.50 -1.45
C PRO A 194 -1.19 4.97 -1.34
N LEU A 195 -2.16 5.26 -0.49
CA LEU A 195 -2.56 6.61 -0.14
C LEU A 195 -2.19 6.90 1.31
N HIS A 196 -1.71 8.11 1.54
CA HIS A 196 -1.11 8.52 2.81
C HIS A 196 -1.87 9.68 3.42
N ALA A 197 -1.71 9.85 4.73
CA ALA A 197 -1.95 11.10 5.41
C ALA A 197 -0.68 11.93 5.38
N TYR A 198 -0.84 13.23 5.12
CA TYR A 198 0.25 14.19 5.17
C TYR A 198 0.04 15.13 6.32
N PHE A 199 1.12 15.47 6.99
CA PHE A 199 1.13 16.36 8.15
C PHE A 199 2.08 17.52 7.91
N SER A 200 1.60 18.72 8.22
CA SER A 200 2.30 19.98 8.03
C SER A 200 3.60 20.05 8.85
N ALA A 201 4.60 20.78 8.34
CA ALA A 201 5.86 21.00 9.05
C ALA A 201 5.63 21.66 10.43
N GLU A 202 4.63 22.53 10.53
CA GLU A 202 4.26 23.22 11.77
C GLU A 202 3.76 22.27 12.84
N LEU A 203 2.99 21.23 12.47
CA LEU A 203 2.54 20.19 13.40
C LEU A 203 3.73 19.35 13.88
N LEU A 204 4.58 18.92 12.96
CA LEU A 204 5.73 18.06 13.26
C LEU A 204 6.84 18.80 14.02
N ALA A 205 6.90 20.12 13.92
CA ALA A 205 7.79 20.94 14.73
C ALA A 205 7.28 21.13 16.18
N GLN A 206 5.99 20.96 16.42
CA GLN A 206 5.41 21.01 17.77
C GLN A 206 5.57 19.68 18.52
N ASP A 207 5.54 18.58 17.78
CA ASP A 207 5.66 17.22 18.28
C ASP A 207 6.43 16.37 17.25
N ASP A 208 7.70 16.11 17.57
CA ASP A 208 8.62 15.36 16.71
C ASP A 208 8.37 13.84 16.75
N SER A 209 7.62 13.33 17.76
CA SER A 209 7.20 11.93 17.82
C SER A 209 5.87 11.69 17.08
N PHE A 210 5.09 12.74 16.81
CA PHE A 210 3.76 12.66 16.20
C PHE A 210 3.66 11.66 15.04
N LEU A 211 4.55 11.76 14.05
CA LEU A 211 4.48 10.91 12.86
C LEU A 211 4.79 9.44 13.18
N GLY A 212 5.78 9.20 14.04
CA GLY A 212 6.13 7.86 14.49
C GLY A 212 5.02 7.22 15.32
N ASP A 213 4.42 8.00 16.23
CA ASP A 213 3.31 7.56 17.07
C ASP A 213 2.06 7.26 16.22
N PHE A 214 1.72 8.14 15.27
CA PHE A 214 0.64 7.91 14.30
C PHE A 214 0.84 6.60 13.55
N ASN A 215 2.04 6.40 12.98
CA ASN A 215 2.38 5.21 12.23
C ASN A 215 2.34 3.94 13.10
N SER A 216 2.77 4.00 14.36
CA SER A 216 2.77 2.86 15.28
C SER A 216 1.37 2.30 15.58
N HIS A 217 0.33 3.13 15.44
CA HIS A 217 -1.05 2.74 15.65
C HIS A 217 -1.75 2.22 14.40
N LEU A 218 -1.21 2.51 13.21
CA LEU A 218 -1.84 2.11 11.96
C LEU A 218 -2.15 0.62 11.93
N PRO A 219 -1.22 -0.33 12.23
CA PRO A 219 -1.49 -1.77 12.13
C PRO A 219 -2.74 -2.26 12.87
N GLN A 220 -3.16 -1.58 13.95
CA GLN A 220 -4.36 -1.92 14.73
C GLN A 220 -5.63 -1.22 14.25
N CYS A 221 -5.48 -0.17 13.44
CA CYS A 221 -6.55 0.62 12.86
C CYS A 221 -6.86 0.19 11.41
N GLN A 222 -5.93 -0.53 10.79
CA GLN A 222 -6.05 -1.12 9.47
C GLN A 222 -7.07 -2.26 9.49
N PRO A 223 -8.04 -2.32 8.55
CA PRO A 223 -8.88 -3.51 8.41
C PRO A 223 -8.05 -4.75 8.04
N ASP A 224 -8.47 -5.90 8.56
CA ASP A 224 -8.00 -7.21 8.10
C ASP A 224 -8.20 -7.31 6.57
N ASN A 225 -7.24 -7.90 5.84
CA ASN A 225 -7.24 -7.93 4.37
C ASN A 225 -7.26 -6.55 3.69
N TRP A 226 -6.42 -5.63 4.18
CA TRP A 226 -6.26 -4.29 3.62
C TRP A 226 -6.07 -4.30 2.08
N VAL A 227 -5.41 -5.33 1.52
CA VAL A 227 -5.40 -5.63 0.09
C VAL A 227 -6.00 -7.00 -0.16
N GLU A 228 -7.27 -7.03 -0.55
CA GLU A 228 -7.94 -8.27 -0.94
C GLU A 228 -7.58 -8.65 -2.38
N LEU A 229 -6.94 -9.80 -2.59
CA LEU A 229 -6.65 -10.32 -3.92
C LEU A 229 -7.94 -10.84 -4.57
N SER A 230 -8.19 -10.47 -5.82
CA SER A 230 -9.32 -11.05 -6.56
C SER A 230 -9.05 -12.54 -6.86
N GLU A 231 -10.08 -13.32 -7.16
CA GLU A 231 -9.90 -14.73 -7.57
C GLU A 231 -8.92 -14.85 -8.76
N ASN A 232 -8.96 -13.89 -9.70
CA ASN A 232 -8.05 -13.83 -10.84
C ASN A 232 -6.60 -13.53 -10.40
N ASP A 233 -6.41 -12.58 -9.48
CA ASP A 233 -5.08 -12.25 -8.96
C ASP A 233 -4.48 -13.43 -8.20
N MET A 234 -5.28 -14.09 -7.35
CA MET A 234 -4.90 -15.32 -6.65
C MET A 234 -4.48 -16.41 -7.62
N ALA A 235 -5.24 -16.61 -8.71
CA ALA A 235 -4.91 -17.60 -9.74
C ALA A 235 -3.60 -17.29 -10.47
N LYS A 236 -3.34 -16.00 -10.79
CA LYS A 236 -2.09 -15.56 -11.42
C LYS A 236 -0.89 -15.75 -10.50
N LEU A 237 -1.00 -15.34 -9.23
CA LEU A 237 0.06 -15.51 -8.23
C LEU A 237 0.33 -17.00 -7.98
N SER A 238 -0.72 -17.82 -7.86
CA SER A 238 -0.58 -19.28 -7.76
C SER A 238 0.15 -19.86 -8.97
N SER A 239 -0.21 -19.43 -10.17
CA SER A 239 0.45 -19.86 -11.42
C SER A 239 1.90 -19.39 -11.50
N LEU A 240 2.21 -18.20 -10.98
CA LEU A 240 3.58 -17.69 -10.87
C LEU A 240 4.40 -18.55 -9.91
N GLY A 241 3.86 -18.87 -8.73
CA GLY A 241 4.49 -19.77 -7.77
C GLY A 241 4.78 -21.14 -8.37
N GLN A 242 3.85 -21.71 -9.13
CA GLN A 242 4.06 -22.98 -9.85
C GLN A 242 5.20 -22.90 -10.88
N ARG A 243 5.28 -21.80 -11.65
CA ARG A 243 6.37 -21.61 -12.63
C ARG A 243 7.73 -21.54 -11.95
N PHE A 244 7.84 -20.85 -10.82
CA PHE A 244 9.08 -20.83 -10.05
C PHE A 244 9.35 -22.16 -9.35
N GLY A 245 8.31 -22.90 -8.96
CA GLY A 245 8.44 -24.23 -8.41
C GLY A 245 9.10 -25.24 -9.34
N VAL A 246 8.93 -25.09 -10.66
CA VAL A 246 9.65 -25.90 -11.67
C VAL A 246 11.16 -25.60 -11.67
N GLN A 247 11.59 -24.46 -11.12
CA GLN A 247 13.01 -24.10 -11.00
C GLN A 247 13.69 -24.70 -9.77
N VAL A 248 12.97 -25.47 -8.94
CA VAL A 248 13.59 -26.23 -7.84
C VAL A 248 14.58 -27.23 -8.41
N SER A 249 15.86 -26.95 -8.23
CA SER A 249 16.92 -27.77 -8.80
C SER A 249 17.25 -28.96 -7.92
N LEU A 250 17.96 -29.92 -8.50
CA LEU A 250 18.50 -31.06 -7.77
C LEU A 250 19.47 -30.61 -6.66
N SER A 251 20.15 -29.47 -6.81
CA SER A 251 21.04 -28.92 -5.80
C SER A 251 20.27 -28.55 -4.53
N MET A 252 19.11 -27.90 -4.70
CA MET A 252 18.20 -27.48 -3.63
C MET A 252 17.64 -28.69 -2.90
N MET A 253 17.10 -29.66 -3.65
CA MET A 253 16.54 -30.88 -3.07
C MET A 253 17.60 -31.69 -2.31
N ASN A 254 18.84 -31.76 -2.81
CA ASN A 254 19.92 -32.43 -2.12
C ASN A 254 20.33 -31.70 -0.83
N ALA A 255 20.36 -30.37 -0.83
CA ALA A 255 20.65 -29.59 0.39
C ALA A 255 19.57 -29.80 1.45
N LEU A 256 18.30 -29.74 1.03
CA LEU A 256 17.13 -30.00 1.85
C LEU A 256 17.18 -31.41 2.48
N GLN A 257 17.44 -32.43 1.67
CA GLN A 257 17.56 -33.81 2.15
C GLN A 257 18.72 -34.00 3.14
N ARG A 258 19.90 -33.41 2.87
CA ARG A 258 21.05 -33.49 3.78
C ARG A 258 20.74 -32.86 5.13
N GLN A 259 20.09 -31.69 5.14
CA GLN A 259 19.68 -31.03 6.38
C GLN A 259 18.63 -31.86 7.13
N ASN A 260 17.59 -32.34 6.44
CA ASN A 260 16.57 -33.21 7.02
C ASN A 260 17.15 -34.50 7.64
N GLN A 261 18.21 -35.07 7.05
CA GLN A 261 18.89 -36.25 7.59
C GLN A 261 19.73 -35.90 8.83
N ARG A 262 20.46 -34.79 8.80
CA ARG A 262 21.24 -34.29 9.94
C ARG A 262 20.35 -33.99 11.14
N ASP A 263 19.19 -33.39 10.88
CA ASP A 263 18.30 -32.83 11.89
C ASP A 263 17.09 -33.75 12.18
N ALA A 264 17.16 -35.02 11.76
CA ALA A 264 16.08 -36.00 11.92
C ALA A 264 15.68 -36.28 13.38
N SER A 265 16.60 -36.05 14.33
CA SER A 265 16.39 -36.23 15.77
C SER A 265 16.40 -34.90 16.55
N LEU A 266 16.35 -33.78 15.84
CA LEU A 266 16.39 -32.45 16.45
C LEU A 266 15.13 -32.24 17.30
N LYS A 267 15.33 -31.75 18.52
CA LYS A 267 14.23 -31.43 19.43
C LYS A 267 13.91 -29.95 19.35
N GLU A 268 12.66 -29.60 19.63
CA GLU A 268 12.19 -28.20 19.64
C GLU A 268 13.05 -27.28 20.51
N ALA A 269 13.55 -27.75 21.66
CA ALA A 269 14.45 -26.97 22.50
C ALA A 269 15.73 -26.52 21.77
N ARG A 270 16.28 -27.36 20.89
CA ARG A 270 17.46 -27.01 20.07
C ARG A 270 17.07 -26.10 18.90
N ILE A 271 15.88 -26.27 18.31
CA ILE A 271 15.36 -25.34 17.29
C ILE A 271 15.30 -23.91 17.86
N ARG A 272 14.69 -23.75 19.04
CA ARG A 272 14.60 -22.45 19.73
C ARG A 272 15.97 -21.89 20.12
N GLU A 273 16.91 -22.75 20.49
CA GLU A 273 18.29 -22.33 20.77
C GLU A 273 19.00 -21.81 19.51
N LEU A 274 18.88 -22.51 18.38
CA LEU A 274 19.44 -22.06 17.09
C LEU A 274 18.84 -20.73 16.65
N ASP A 275 17.55 -20.54 16.85
CA ASP A 275 16.86 -19.29 16.57
C ASP A 275 17.33 -18.14 17.48
N ALA A 276 17.54 -18.40 18.77
CA ALA A 276 18.14 -17.44 19.69
C ALA A 276 19.59 -17.08 19.33
N ILE A 277 20.37 -18.04 18.83
CA ILE A 277 21.73 -17.79 18.31
C ILE A 277 21.66 -16.89 17.07
N TRP A 278 20.72 -17.14 16.16
CA TRP A 278 20.52 -16.33 14.96
C TRP A 278 20.23 -14.87 15.28
N THR A 279 19.28 -14.62 16.19
CA THR A 279 18.80 -13.28 16.56
C THR A 279 19.69 -12.57 17.57
N GLY A 280 20.52 -13.32 18.30
CA GLY A 280 21.38 -12.83 19.38
C GLY A 280 22.55 -11.92 18.94
N PRO A 281 23.40 -11.50 19.90
CA PRO A 281 24.56 -10.67 19.63
C PRO A 281 25.57 -11.40 18.71
N PRO A 282 26.47 -10.66 18.01
CA PRO A 282 27.54 -11.26 17.20
C PRO A 282 28.34 -12.31 17.96
N SER A 283 28.53 -13.48 17.34
CA SER A 283 29.34 -14.59 17.84
C SER A 283 29.77 -15.49 16.69
N ASP A 284 30.87 -16.25 16.86
CA ASP A 284 31.35 -17.16 15.82
C ASP A 284 30.28 -18.20 15.41
N GLU A 285 29.49 -18.70 16.37
CA GLU A 285 28.41 -19.66 16.07
C GLU A 285 27.28 -19.01 15.25
N ARG A 286 26.92 -17.76 15.58
CA ARG A 286 25.93 -16.99 14.80
C ARG A 286 26.42 -16.73 13.38
N ASP A 287 27.68 -16.35 13.22
CA ASP A 287 28.25 -16.04 11.91
C ASP A 287 28.32 -17.30 11.04
N VAL A 288 28.77 -18.44 11.59
CA VAL A 288 28.76 -19.74 10.90
C VAL A 288 27.33 -20.16 10.52
N LEU A 289 26.36 -20.00 11.41
CA LEU A 289 24.96 -20.35 11.13
C LEU A 289 24.37 -19.49 10.01
N ARG A 290 24.59 -18.18 10.04
CA ARG A 290 24.11 -17.24 9.02
C ARG A 290 24.79 -17.47 7.67
N ASP A 291 26.10 -17.64 7.66
CA ASP A 291 26.87 -17.93 6.44
C ASP A 291 26.42 -19.24 5.79
N ALA A 292 26.10 -20.26 6.57
CA ALA A 292 25.55 -21.52 6.05
C ALA A 292 24.23 -21.31 5.27
N VAL A 293 23.43 -20.30 5.66
CA VAL A 293 22.13 -19.99 5.03
C VAL A 293 22.28 -19.05 3.82
N VAL A 294 23.08 -17.98 3.91
CA VAL A 294 23.11 -16.93 2.85
C VAL A 294 24.34 -16.99 1.92
N ALA A 295 25.41 -17.69 2.33
CA ALA A 295 26.64 -17.82 1.54
C ALA A 295 26.76 -19.17 0.80
N SER A 296 25.84 -20.11 1.03
CA SER A 296 25.84 -21.43 0.39
C SER A 296 25.64 -21.37 -1.13
N ASP A 297 26.00 -22.46 -1.82
CA ASP A 297 25.80 -22.60 -3.26
C ASP A 297 24.32 -22.48 -3.64
N VAL A 298 23.44 -23.02 -2.79
CA VAL A 298 21.99 -22.91 -2.97
C VAL A 298 21.53 -21.45 -2.77
N ALA A 299 22.05 -20.73 -1.78
CA ALA A 299 21.76 -19.32 -1.59
C ALA A 299 22.16 -18.46 -2.81
N ARG A 300 23.28 -18.78 -3.45
CA ARG A 300 23.70 -18.15 -4.72
C ARG A 300 22.74 -18.46 -5.87
N GLU A 301 22.22 -19.68 -5.92
CA GLU A 301 21.22 -20.08 -6.90
C GLU A 301 19.90 -19.32 -6.69
N LEU A 302 19.41 -19.21 -5.45
CA LEU A 302 18.23 -18.40 -5.12
C LEU A 302 18.41 -16.94 -5.52
N ARG A 303 19.56 -16.32 -5.21
CA ARG A 303 19.87 -14.95 -5.65
C ARG A 303 19.90 -14.79 -7.16
N LYS A 304 20.38 -15.81 -7.89
CA LYS A 304 20.35 -15.80 -9.36
C LYS A 304 18.90 -15.80 -9.87
N ILE A 305 18.04 -16.67 -9.35
CA ILE A 305 16.60 -16.69 -9.70
C ILE A 305 15.96 -15.33 -9.41
N LYS A 306 16.19 -14.76 -8.21
CA LYS A 306 15.73 -13.42 -7.85
C LYS A 306 16.19 -12.38 -8.88
N SER A 307 17.47 -12.35 -9.24
CA SER A 307 18.02 -11.37 -10.19
C SER A 307 17.47 -11.50 -11.63
N GLN A 308 17.00 -12.69 -12.01
CA GLN A 308 16.45 -12.96 -13.35
C GLN A 308 14.94 -12.72 -13.44
N SER A 309 14.31 -12.27 -12.35
CA SER A 309 12.86 -12.09 -12.26
C SER A 309 12.37 -10.68 -12.65
N ASP A 310 13.26 -9.81 -13.16
CA ASP A 310 12.99 -8.40 -13.42
C ASP A 310 12.38 -7.65 -12.21
N GLY A 311 12.75 -8.12 -11.01
CA GLY A 311 12.31 -7.56 -9.74
C GLY A 311 10.91 -7.99 -9.30
N ILE A 312 10.31 -9.01 -9.93
CA ILE A 312 9.08 -9.67 -9.44
C ILE A 312 9.36 -10.39 -8.13
N ILE A 313 10.47 -11.12 -8.03
CA ILE A 313 10.87 -11.80 -6.79
C ILE A 313 11.65 -10.81 -5.93
N VAL A 314 11.21 -10.65 -4.68
CA VAL A 314 11.89 -9.85 -3.66
C VAL A 314 12.64 -10.72 -2.67
N GLU A 315 12.20 -11.95 -2.40
CA GLU A 315 12.95 -12.88 -1.57
C GLU A 315 12.63 -14.34 -1.88
N LEU A 316 13.55 -15.23 -1.52
CA LEU A 316 13.43 -16.68 -1.65
C LEU A 316 13.98 -17.35 -0.39
N MET A 317 13.22 -18.28 0.17
CA MET A 317 13.65 -19.10 1.31
C MET A 317 13.38 -20.57 1.05
N LEU A 318 14.41 -21.40 1.25
CA LEU A 318 14.28 -22.85 1.27
C LEU A 318 14.25 -23.32 2.72
N ILE A 319 13.12 -23.88 3.13
CA ILE A 319 12.81 -24.23 4.51
C ILE A 319 12.69 -25.76 4.63
N ASP A 320 13.32 -26.34 5.65
CA ASP A 320 13.34 -27.77 5.90
C ASP A 320 12.07 -28.32 6.57
N ARG A 321 12.00 -29.63 6.78
CA ARG A 321 10.82 -30.28 7.41
C ARG A 321 10.54 -29.86 8.85
N ASN A 322 11.53 -29.30 9.54
CA ASN A 322 11.44 -28.81 10.91
C ASN A 322 11.13 -27.30 10.94
N GLY A 323 11.00 -26.67 9.77
CA GLY A 323 10.83 -25.22 9.64
C GLY A 323 12.13 -24.43 9.68
N LEU A 324 13.31 -25.05 9.61
CA LEU A 324 14.59 -24.33 9.66
C LEU A 324 15.04 -23.89 8.26
N LEU A 325 15.69 -22.73 8.16
CA LEU A 325 16.28 -22.31 6.90
C LEU A 325 17.43 -23.23 6.47
N VAL A 326 17.33 -23.71 5.23
CA VAL A 326 18.42 -24.41 4.52
C VAL A 326 19.25 -23.40 3.74
N ALA A 327 18.57 -22.46 3.07
CA ALA A 327 19.19 -21.38 2.31
C ALA A 327 18.19 -20.24 2.12
N ALA A 328 18.69 -19.01 2.00
CA ALA A 328 17.87 -17.85 1.69
C ALA A 328 18.58 -16.91 0.72
N SER A 329 17.83 -16.16 -0.09
CA SER A 329 18.40 -15.15 -0.98
C SER A 329 18.97 -13.96 -0.21
N GLU A 330 18.39 -13.67 0.95
CA GLU A 330 18.73 -12.56 1.85
C GLU A 330 18.63 -13.03 3.30
N LEU A 331 19.20 -12.26 4.22
CA LEU A 331 19.17 -12.61 5.64
C LEU A 331 17.77 -12.35 6.21
N SER A 332 17.13 -13.38 6.73
CA SER A 332 15.87 -13.29 7.46
C SER A 332 16.04 -12.73 8.88
N THR A 333 14.94 -12.26 9.45
CA THR A 333 14.85 -11.81 10.85
C THR A 333 15.17 -12.92 11.85
N ASP A 334 14.76 -14.14 11.52
CA ASP A 334 14.71 -15.33 12.37
C ASP A 334 15.12 -16.58 11.56
N TYR A 335 15.60 -17.62 12.24
CA TYR A 335 16.10 -18.83 11.59
C TYR A 335 15.03 -19.90 11.47
N TRP A 336 14.17 -19.99 12.50
CA TRP A 336 13.04 -20.90 12.50
C TRP A 336 11.84 -20.20 11.85
N GLN A 337 11.27 -20.84 10.84
CA GLN A 337 10.11 -20.36 10.07
C GLN A 337 8.92 -21.32 10.23
N GLY A 338 9.02 -22.31 11.14
CA GLY A 338 8.06 -23.40 11.25
C GLY A 338 6.77 -23.02 11.97
N ASP A 339 6.77 -21.89 12.68
CA ASP A 339 5.64 -21.27 13.35
C ASP A 339 4.95 -20.20 12.51
N GLU A 340 5.53 -19.85 11.36
CA GLU A 340 5.01 -18.83 10.44
C GLU A 340 3.91 -19.41 9.52
N ASP A 341 2.91 -18.58 9.17
CA ASP A 341 1.78 -18.97 8.31
C ASP A 341 2.24 -19.53 6.96
N LYS A 342 3.26 -18.92 6.35
CA LYS A 342 3.88 -19.37 5.09
C LYS A 342 4.30 -20.84 5.12
N PHE A 343 4.78 -21.33 6.26
CA PHE A 343 5.16 -22.72 6.44
C PHE A 343 3.96 -23.58 6.84
N THR A 344 3.23 -23.18 7.87
CA THR A 344 2.15 -24.00 8.46
C THR A 344 0.98 -24.22 7.50
N ALA A 345 0.69 -23.26 6.63
CA ALA A 345 -0.35 -23.37 5.60
C ALA A 345 0.07 -24.23 4.39
N SER A 346 1.37 -24.45 4.19
CA SER A 346 1.93 -25.10 2.99
C SER A 346 2.48 -26.49 3.26
N PHE A 347 3.16 -26.70 4.37
CA PHE A 347 3.80 -27.97 4.69
C PHE A 347 2.75 -29.08 4.88
N GLY A 348 2.98 -30.26 4.29
CA GLY A 348 1.99 -31.34 4.29
C GLY A 348 0.99 -31.28 3.13
N ALA A 349 0.83 -30.13 2.46
CA ALA A 349 -0.08 -30.01 1.33
C ALA A 349 0.36 -30.86 0.12
N ALA A 350 -0.55 -31.03 -0.85
CA ALA A 350 -0.26 -31.77 -2.08
C ALA A 350 0.84 -31.06 -2.89
N ALA A 351 1.72 -31.84 -3.54
CA ALA A 351 2.79 -31.29 -4.37
C ALA A 351 2.22 -30.34 -5.45
N GLY A 352 2.80 -29.15 -5.57
CA GLY A 352 2.37 -28.12 -6.53
C GLY A 352 1.17 -27.26 -6.10
N LEU A 353 0.57 -27.52 -4.92
CA LEU A 353 -0.41 -26.60 -4.35
C LEU A 353 0.33 -25.40 -3.75
N VAL A 354 0.21 -24.25 -4.41
CA VAL A 354 0.81 -22.99 -3.92
C VAL A 354 -0.16 -22.34 -2.96
N HIS A 355 0.32 -22.04 -1.76
CA HIS A 355 -0.35 -21.13 -0.84
C HIS A 355 0.07 -19.69 -1.16
N VAL A 356 -0.92 -18.79 -1.27
CA VAL A 356 -0.70 -17.36 -1.49
C VAL A 356 -1.13 -16.65 -0.22
N ASP A 357 -0.17 -16.01 0.44
CA ASP A 357 -0.41 -15.28 1.69
C ASP A 357 -1.04 -13.90 1.41
N GLU A 358 -1.59 -13.28 2.45
CA GLU A 358 -2.14 -11.94 2.41
C GLU A 358 -1.10 -10.93 1.90
N VAL A 359 -1.58 -9.90 1.19
CA VAL A 359 -0.70 -8.85 0.68
C VAL A 359 -0.42 -7.85 1.80
N ARG A 360 0.87 -7.59 2.06
CA ARG A 360 1.35 -6.66 3.07
C ARG A 360 2.16 -5.54 2.44
N TYR A 361 2.14 -4.36 3.05
CA TYR A 361 3.01 -3.26 2.66
C TYR A 361 4.34 -3.36 3.39
N ASP A 362 5.44 -3.49 2.65
CA ASP A 362 6.78 -3.40 3.21
C ASP A 362 7.24 -1.94 3.18
N GLN A 363 7.44 -1.34 4.36
CA GLN A 363 7.85 0.06 4.51
C GLN A 363 9.27 0.32 4.02
N SER A 364 10.16 -0.67 4.12
CA SER A 364 11.57 -0.53 3.78
C SER A 364 11.76 -0.44 2.27
N THR A 365 11.01 -1.25 1.52
CA THR A 365 11.03 -1.26 0.05
C THR A 365 9.95 -0.37 -0.56
N ARG A 366 8.95 0.05 0.23
CA ARG A 366 7.74 0.76 -0.20
C ARG A 366 6.96 -0.01 -1.27
N THR A 367 6.92 -1.33 -1.17
CA THR A 367 6.22 -2.20 -2.13
C THR A 367 5.17 -3.07 -1.44
N PHE A 368 4.16 -3.46 -2.22
CA PHE A 368 3.22 -4.49 -1.80
C PHE A 368 3.80 -5.85 -2.08
N GLN A 369 3.90 -6.66 -1.04
CA GLN A 369 4.47 -7.99 -1.12
C GLN A 369 3.44 -9.04 -0.70
N SER A 370 3.50 -10.20 -1.35
CA SER A 370 2.80 -11.42 -0.92
C SER A 370 3.80 -12.58 -0.97
N GLN A 371 3.55 -13.61 -0.18
CA GLN A 371 4.39 -14.80 -0.13
C GLN A 371 3.70 -15.96 -0.83
N LEU A 372 4.40 -16.56 -1.78
CA LEU A 372 3.99 -17.76 -2.51
C LEU A 372 4.75 -18.94 -1.94
N SER A 373 4.06 -19.79 -1.19
CA SER A 373 4.67 -20.90 -0.48
C SER A 373 4.27 -22.23 -1.11
N MET A 374 5.28 -23.04 -1.44
CA MET A 374 5.09 -24.30 -2.17
C MET A 374 5.66 -25.48 -1.37
N PRO A 375 4.87 -26.54 -1.14
CA PRO A 375 5.37 -27.76 -0.52
C PRO A 375 6.35 -28.49 -1.45
N LEU A 376 7.46 -28.92 -0.87
CA LEU A 376 8.47 -29.76 -1.53
C LEU A 376 8.34 -31.18 -1.01
N LYS A 377 8.18 -32.14 -1.93
CA LYS A 377 8.18 -33.57 -1.62
C LYS A 377 9.50 -34.21 -2.04
N ASP A 378 9.95 -35.22 -1.31
CA ASP A 378 11.08 -36.04 -1.73
C ASP A 378 10.69 -37.06 -2.81
N ALA A 379 11.67 -37.86 -3.27
CA ALA A 379 11.45 -38.87 -4.30
C ALA A 379 10.48 -39.99 -3.89
N SER A 380 10.22 -40.16 -2.58
CA SER A 380 9.22 -41.11 -2.06
C SER A 380 7.82 -40.50 -1.94
N GLY A 381 7.69 -39.19 -2.14
CA GLY A 381 6.46 -38.44 -1.95
C GLY A 381 6.26 -37.92 -0.51
N ALA A 382 7.25 -38.09 0.38
CA ALA A 382 7.19 -37.58 1.74
C ALA A 382 7.51 -36.08 1.78
N ASP A 383 6.97 -35.37 2.77
CA ASP A 383 7.24 -33.95 2.99
C ASP A 383 8.72 -33.69 3.28
N ALA A 384 9.35 -32.90 2.42
CA ALA A 384 10.76 -32.54 2.52
C ALA A 384 10.95 -31.11 3.04
N GLY A 385 10.01 -30.21 2.79
CA GLY A 385 10.12 -28.81 3.19
C GLY A 385 9.20 -27.89 2.41
N VAL A 386 9.51 -26.60 2.41
CA VAL A 386 8.76 -25.55 1.72
C VAL A 386 9.73 -24.63 0.98
N LEU A 387 9.40 -24.26 -0.26
CA LEU A 387 10.00 -23.11 -0.93
C LEU A 387 9.04 -21.92 -0.76
N MET A 388 9.49 -20.86 -0.09
CA MET A 388 8.77 -19.59 -0.01
C MET A 388 9.37 -18.59 -0.98
N ILE A 389 8.50 -17.87 -1.69
CA ILE A 389 8.85 -16.84 -2.66
C ILE A 389 8.11 -15.56 -2.29
N GLY A 390 8.81 -14.54 -1.81
CA GLY A 390 8.25 -13.21 -1.68
C GLY A 390 8.19 -12.53 -3.04
N VAL A 391 7.04 -12.00 -3.42
CA VAL A 391 6.82 -11.31 -4.70
C VAL A 391 6.32 -9.89 -4.52
N ASP A 392 6.81 -8.97 -5.34
CA ASP A 392 6.19 -7.67 -5.56
C ASP A 392 4.90 -7.86 -6.34
N VAL A 393 3.77 -7.60 -5.69
CA VAL A 393 2.43 -7.92 -6.21
C VAL A 393 2.06 -7.01 -7.39
N GLU A 394 2.51 -5.75 -7.41
CA GLU A 394 2.29 -4.83 -8.53
C GLU A 394 2.96 -5.39 -9.79
N LYS A 395 4.25 -5.75 -9.69
CA LYS A 395 5.00 -6.31 -10.82
C LYS A 395 4.51 -7.69 -11.22
N ALA A 396 4.13 -8.52 -10.25
CA ALA A 396 3.64 -9.87 -10.51
C ALA A 396 2.30 -9.90 -11.24
N LEU A 397 1.44 -8.89 -11.02
CA LEU A 397 0.09 -8.82 -11.57
C LEU A 397 -0.09 -7.84 -12.73
N SER A 398 0.85 -6.91 -12.93
CA SER A 398 0.77 -5.90 -13.98
C SER A 398 0.58 -6.52 -15.36
N GLU A 399 -0.56 -6.26 -15.99
CA GLU A 399 -0.90 -6.78 -17.33
C GLU A 399 -0.49 -5.84 -18.47
N ALA A 400 -0.30 -4.55 -18.17
CA ALA A 400 0.02 -3.53 -19.15
C ALA A 400 0.98 -2.51 -18.50
N PRO A 401 2.29 -2.84 -18.41
CA PRO A 401 3.26 -1.89 -17.90
C PRO A 401 3.34 -0.67 -18.83
N LEU A 402 3.38 0.52 -18.23
CA LEU A 402 3.82 1.75 -18.90
C LEU A 402 5.32 1.73 -19.16
#